data_AF-A0ABD5INJ8-F1
#
_entry.id   AF-A0ABD5INJ8-F1
#
_cell.length_a   1.000
_cell.length_b   1.000
_cell.length_c   1.000
_cell.angle_alpha   90.00
_cell.angle_beta   90.00
_cell.angle_gamma   90.00
#
_symmetry.space_group_name_H-M   'P 1'
#
loop_
_entity.id
_entity.type
_entity.pdbx_description
1 polymer ?
#
loop_
_entity_poly.entity_id
_entity_poly.type
_entity_poly.pdbx_seq_one_letter_code
_entity_poly.pdbx_strand_id
1 'polypeptide(L)' 'MQTFNTELAIEAQSQYCNDNRLPNFSPIDGICYRCNKDVYVPVENKHGDFVSGISVEKAASTHIIDCPHCRMSYCD' A
#
# COMPACT_ATOMS: atom_id res chain seq x y z
N MET A 1 1.68 5.37 -15.68
CA MET A 1 0.36 4.77 -15.42
C MET A 1 0.40 4.21 -14.02
N GLN A 2 -0.69 4.28 -13.25
CA GLN A 2 -0.77 3.63 -11.93
C GLN A 2 -1.57 2.35 -12.07
N THR A 3 -1.02 1.25 -11.56
CA THR A 3 -1.67 -0.07 -11.60
C THR A 3 -2.09 -0.43 -10.18
N PHE A 4 -3.38 -0.71 -9.98
CA PHE A 4 -3.90 -1.12 -8.69
C PHE A 4 -4.26 -2.61 -8.73
N ASN A 5 -3.45 -3.41 -8.05
CA ASN A 5 -3.65 -4.84 -7.90
C ASN A 5 -2.99 -5.27 -6.59
N THR A 6 -3.80 -5.78 -5.66
CA THR A 6 -3.38 -6.12 -4.29
C THR A 6 -2.26 -7.15 -4.28
N GLU A 7 -2.40 -8.25 -5.01
CA GLU A 7 -1.41 -9.34 -5.02
C GLU A 7 -0.06 -8.86 -5.57
N LEU A 8 -0.08 -8.16 -6.72
CA LEU A 8 1.13 -7.61 -7.33
C LEU A 8 1.78 -6.54 -6.45
N ALA A 9 1.00 -5.73 -5.74
CA ALA A 9 1.54 -4.69 -4.87
C ALA A 9 2.16 -5.27 -3.59
N ILE A 10 1.58 -6.35 -3.03
CA ILE A 10 2.17 -7.10 -1.91
C ILE A 10 3.52 -7.71 -2.32
N GLU A 11 3.57 -8.34 -3.50
CA GLU A 11 4.80 -8.91 -4.04
C GLU A 11 5.86 -7.82 -4.26
N ALA A 12 5.47 -6.72 -4.90
CA ALA A 12 6.35 -5.58 -5.16
C ALA A 12 6.90 -4.96 -3.87
N GLN A 13 6.08 -4.75 -2.84
CA GLN A 13 6.53 -4.23 -1.55
C GLN A 13 7.48 -5.20 -0.86
N SER A 14 7.18 -6.49 -0.90
CA SER A 14 8.01 -7.54 -0.31
C SER A 14 9.38 -7.56 -0.98
N GLN A 15 9.43 -7.49 -2.30
CA GLN A 15 10.67 -7.42 -3.05
C GLN A 15 11.46 -6.14 -2.74
N TYR A 16 10.80 -4.97 -2.77
CA TYR A 16 11.43 -3.69 -2.42
C TYR A 16 12.07 -3.73 -1.03
N CYS A 17 11.35 -4.23 -0.02
CA CYS A 17 11.86 -4.37 1.35
C CYS A 17 13.06 -5.33 1.41
N ASN A 18 13.00 -6.48 0.74
CA ASN A 18 14.11 -7.43 0.69
C ASN A 18 15.37 -6.84 0.03
N ASP A 19 15.23 -6.22 -1.13
CA ASP A 19 16.34 -5.65 -1.90
C ASP A 19 17.05 -4.52 -1.12
N ASN A 20 16.29 -3.75 -0.35
CA ASN A 20 16.80 -2.65 0.47
C ASN A 20 17.13 -3.05 1.92
N ARG A 21 16.96 -4.32 2.29
CA ARG A 21 17.15 -4.85 3.66
C ARG A 21 16.32 -4.10 4.71
N LEU A 22 15.08 -3.77 4.37
CA LEU A 22 14.12 -3.09 5.24
C LEU A 22 13.09 -4.09 5.80
N PRO A 23 12.58 -3.88 7.03
CA PRO A 23 11.41 -4.61 7.51
C PRO A 23 10.19 -4.35 6.62
N ASN A 24 9.40 -5.37 6.31
CA ASN A 24 8.13 -5.19 5.62
C ASN A 24 7.02 -4.95 6.64
N PHE A 25 6.57 -3.70 6.75
CA PHE A 25 5.49 -3.29 7.64
C PHE A 25 4.12 -3.27 6.95
N SER A 26 4.09 -3.35 5.62
CA SER A 26 2.84 -3.32 4.89
C SER A 26 2.02 -4.59 5.18
N PRO A 27 0.68 -4.51 5.27
CA PRO A 27 -0.15 -5.68 5.53
C PRO A 27 0.07 -6.78 4.47
N ILE A 28 0.34 -8.00 4.95
CA ILE A 28 0.62 -9.17 4.08
C ILE A 28 -0.59 -9.64 3.27
N ASP A 29 -1.80 -9.26 3.71
CA ASP A 29 -3.08 -9.52 3.07
C ASP A 29 -3.67 -8.25 2.42
N GLY A 30 -2.92 -7.15 2.44
CA GLY A 30 -3.37 -5.83 2.01
C GLY A 30 -4.34 -5.14 2.98
N ILE A 31 -4.83 -5.79 4.03
CA ILE A 31 -5.86 -5.23 4.90
C ILE A 31 -5.24 -4.46 6.06
N CYS A 32 -5.52 -3.16 6.12
CA CYS A 32 -5.10 -2.34 7.26
C CYS A 32 -5.80 -2.83 8.55
N TYR A 33 -5.03 -3.22 9.56
CA TYR A 33 -5.54 -3.68 10.86
C TYR A 33 -6.43 -2.65 11.60
N ARG A 34 -6.31 -1.36 11.25
CA ARG A 34 -7.05 -0.27 11.92
C ARG A 34 -8.34 0.11 11.24
N CYS A 35 -8.33 0.30 9.92
CA CYS A 35 -9.51 0.73 9.18
C CYS A 35 -10.18 -0.38 8.37
N ASN A 36 -9.62 -1.60 8.36
CA ASN A 36 -10.14 -2.77 7.69
C ASN A 36 -10.40 -2.56 6.18
N LYS A 37 -9.57 -1.71 5.55
CA LYS A 37 -9.59 -1.44 4.11
C LYS A 37 -8.34 -2.04 3.48
N ASP A 38 -8.49 -2.52 2.27
CA ASP A 38 -7.37 -2.91 1.43
C ASP A 38 -6.59 -1.66 1.01
N VAL A 39 -5.31 -1.57 1.42
CA VAL A 39 -4.45 -0.41 1.20
C VAL A 39 -4.02 -0.24 -0.26
N TYR A 40 -4.13 -1.31 -1.05
CA TYR A 40 -3.74 -1.33 -2.46
C TYR A 40 -4.94 -1.10 -3.40
N VAL A 41 -6.15 -1.02 -2.85
CA VAL A 41 -7.35 -0.65 -3.60
C VAL A 41 -7.53 0.88 -3.57
N PRO A 42 -7.67 1.52 -4.73
CA PRO A 42 -7.85 2.97 -4.80
C PRO A 42 -9.22 3.35 -4.24
N VAL A 43 -9.26 4.45 -3.51
CA VAL A 43 -10.50 5.15 -3.17
C VAL A 43 -10.59 6.39 -4.04
N GLU A 44 -11.70 6.51 -4.76
CA GLU A 44 -12.05 7.69 -5.55
C GLU A 44 -13.09 8.54 -4.81
N ASN A 45 -13.06 9.84 -5.06
CA ASN A 45 -14.12 10.73 -4.60
C ASN A 45 -15.36 10.63 -5.51
N LYS A 46 -16.44 11.32 -5.16
CA LYS A 46 -17.68 11.38 -5.97
C LYS A 46 -17.51 11.99 -7.37
N HIS A 47 -16.37 12.60 -7.66
CA HIS A 47 -16.02 13.20 -8.95
C HIS A 47 -15.13 12.26 -9.79
N GLY A 48 -14.78 11.08 -9.27
CA GLY A 48 -13.86 10.13 -9.92
C GLY A 48 -12.40 10.47 -9.73
N ASP A 49 -12.06 11.46 -8.88
CA ASP A 49 -10.65 11.76 -8.60
C ASP A 49 -10.10 10.76 -7.59
N PHE A 50 -8.89 10.29 -7.87
CA PHE A 50 -8.14 9.44 -6.95
C PHE A 50 -7.81 10.18 -5.65
N VAL A 51 -8.17 9.58 -4.51
CA VAL A 51 -7.96 10.15 -3.16
C VAL A 51 -6.84 9.44 -2.42
N SER A 52 -6.80 8.11 -2.49
CA SER A 52 -5.86 7.29 -1.71
C SER A 52 -5.79 5.86 -2.26
N GLY A 53 -4.78 5.11 -1.83
CA GLY A 53 -4.47 3.76 -2.29
C GLY A 53 -3.00 3.70 -2.69
N ILE A 54 -2.43 2.49 -2.71
CA ILE A 54 -1.04 2.28 -3.08
C ILE A 54 -1.01 1.44 -4.36
N SER A 55 -0.45 2.03 -5.42
CA SER A 55 -0.26 1.32 -6.68
C SER A 55 0.94 0.36 -6.61
N VAL A 56 1.00 -0.60 -7.52
CA VAL A 56 2.13 -1.53 -7.67
C VAL A 56 3.44 -0.76 -7.84
N GLU A 57 3.45 0.31 -8.63
CA GLU A 57 4.65 1.12 -8.87
C GLU A 57 5.12 1.86 -7.60
N LYS A 58 4.17 2.30 -6.77
CA LYS A 58 4.48 2.96 -5.49
C LYS A 58 5.04 1.95 -4.48
N ALA A 59 4.46 0.75 -4.41
CA ALA A 59 4.97 -0.36 -3.60
C ALA A 59 6.36 -0.83 -4.05
N ALA A 60 6.64 -0.83 -5.35
CA ALA A 60 7.95 -1.21 -5.89
C ALA A 60 9.06 -0.17 -5.65
N SER A 61 8.73 1.05 -5.20
CA SER A 61 9.68 2.18 -5.17
C SER A 61 9.69 2.97 -3.87
N THR A 62 8.86 2.62 -2.89
CA THR A 62 8.76 3.34 -1.60
C THR A 62 8.56 2.34 -0.47
N HIS A 63 9.17 2.60 0.68
CA HIS A 63 8.89 1.83 1.90
C HIS A 63 7.50 2.21 2.43
N ILE A 64 6.52 1.33 2.26
CA ILE A 64 5.18 1.53 2.83
C ILE A 64 5.27 1.29 4.33
N ILE A 65 5.04 2.35 5.10
CA ILE A 65 5.06 2.32 6.57
C ILE A 65 3.75 2.83 7.17
N ASP A 66 2.78 3.21 6.36
CA ASP A 66 1.50 3.74 6.81
C ASP A 66 0.33 3.36 5.88
N CYS A 67 -0.88 3.46 6.42
CA CYS A 67 -2.11 3.24 5.68
C CYS A 67 -2.48 4.50 4.87
N PRO A 68 -2.69 4.42 3.54
CA PRO A 68 -3.03 5.58 2.73
C PRO A 68 -4.44 6.14 3.05
N HIS A 69 -5.32 5.31 3.61
CA HIS A 69 -6.73 5.67 3.88
C HIS A 69 -6.94 6.31 5.24
N CYS A 70 -6.37 5.73 6.30
CA CYS A 70 -6.55 6.21 7.68
C CYS A 70 -5.32 6.93 8.24
N ARG A 71 -4.23 6.98 7.47
CA ARG A 71 -2.97 7.67 7.81
C ARG A 71 -2.32 7.16 9.10
N MET A 72 -2.61 5.90 9.45
CA MET A 72 -2.01 5.23 10.60
C MET A 72 -0.66 4.65 10.21
N SER A 73 0.37 4.88 11.04
CA SER A 73 1.66 4.22 10.92
C SER A 73 1.56 2.73 11.29
N TYR A 74 2.31 1.92 10.56
CA TYR A 74 2.60 0.51 10.85
C TYR A 74 3.92 0.34 11.60
N CYS A 75 4.76 1.37 11.59
CA CYS A 75 5.95 1.47 12.44
C CYS A 75 5.54 2.13 13.75
N ASP A 76 5.64 1.38 14.85
CA ASP A 76 5.62 1.91 16.21
C ASP A 76 7.03 2.24 16.70
#